data_AF-A0A453HEX5-F1
#
_entry.id   AF-A0A453HEX5-F1
#
_cell.length_a   1.000
_cell.length_b   1.000
_cell.length_c   1.000
_cell.angle_alpha   90.00
_cell.angle_beta   90.00
_cell.angle_gamma   90.00
#
_symmetry.space_group_name_H-M   'P 1'
#
loop_
_entity.id
_entity.type
_entity.pdbx_description
1 polymer ?
#
loop_
_entity_poly.entity_id
_entity_poly.type
_entity_poly.pdbx_seq_one_letter_code
_entity_poly.pdbx_strand_id
1 'polypeptide(L)' 'MVLQNDIDLLNPPAELEKLKHKKKRLVQSPNSFFMNSASAGCCCS' A
#
# COMPACT_ATOMS: atom_id res chain seq x y z
N MET A 1 4.01 9.39 -25.68
CA MET A 1 4.84 8.34 -25.06
C MET A 1 5.61 9.03 -23.95
N VAL A 2 5.28 8.77 -22.68
CA VAL A 2 6.02 9.35 -21.54
C VAL A 2 7.40 8.68 -21.54
N LEU A 3 8.44 9.49 -21.69
CA LEU A 3 9.83 9.03 -21.62
C LEU A 3 10.07 8.51 -20.20
N GLN A 4 10.63 7.30 -20.11
CA GLN A 4 10.91 6.62 -18.84
C GLN A 4 11.89 7.39 -17.94
N ASN A 5 12.51 8.45 -18.47
CA ASN A 5 13.46 9.36 -17.82
C ASN A 5 12.84 10.66 -17.25
N ASP A 6 11.58 10.98 -17.60
CA ASP A 6 10.87 12.20 -17.13
C ASP A 6 9.87 11.90 -16.00
N ILE A 7 9.86 10.67 -15.49
CA ILE A 7 9.07 10.33 -14.31
C ILE A 7 9.83 10.93 -13.14
N ASP A 8 9.31 12.03 -12.58
CA ASP A 8 9.88 12.69 -11.41
C ASP A 8 10.10 11.64 -10.30
N LEU A 9 11.37 11.32 -10.02
CA LEU A 9 11.77 10.28 -9.07
C LEU A 9 11.29 10.60 -7.65
N LEU A 10 11.13 11.89 -7.35
CA LEU A 10 10.67 12.39 -6.06
C LEU A 10 9.13 12.36 -5.94
N ASN A 11 8.40 12.52 -7.04
CA ASN A 11 6.94 12.59 -7.07
C ASN A 11 6.35 11.68 -8.16
N PRO A 12 6.56 10.35 -8.07
CA PRO A 12 5.91 9.40 -8.95
C PRO A 12 4.38 9.43 -8.76
N PRO A 13 3.59 9.22 -9.82
CA PRO A 13 2.13 9.21 -9.70
C PRO A 13 1.65 8.04 -8.84
N ALA A 14 0.61 8.29 -8.05
CA ALA A 14 0.10 7.33 -7.06
C ALA A 14 -0.31 5.97 -7.65
N GLU A 15 -0.77 5.95 -8.91
CA GLU A 15 -1.10 4.72 -9.66
C GLU A 15 0.13 3.81 -9.80
N LEU A 16 1.28 4.36 -10.19
CA LEU A 16 2.52 3.59 -10.33
C LEU A 16 3.06 3.12 -8.98
N GLU A 17 2.96 3.94 -7.94
CA GLU A 17 3.40 3.57 -6.59
C GLU A 17 2.57 2.41 -6.01
N LYS A 18 1.27 2.34 -6.30
CA LYS A 18 0.40 1.24 -5.86
C LYS A 18 0.79 -0.10 -6.49
N LEU A 19 1.19 -0.10 -7.76
CA LEU A 19 1.62 -1.29 -8.50
C LEU A 19 3.00 -1.81 -8.05
N LYS A 20 3.84 -0.94 -7.48
CA LYS A 20 5.14 -1.35 -6.94
C LYS A 20 4.99 -2.21 -5.68
N HIS A 21 5.93 -3.15 -5.53
CA HIS A 21 6.08 -3.94 -4.31
C HIS A 21 6.29 -3.03 -3.09
N LYS A 22 5.71 -3.39 -1.93
CA LYS A 22 5.72 -2.55 -0.71
C LYS A 22 7.08 -1.99 -0.29
N LYS A 23 8.18 -2.73 -0.48
CA LYS A 23 9.55 -2.29 -0.14
C LYS A 23 10.22 -1.40 -1.21
N LYS A 24 9.64 -1.29 -2.41
CA LYS A 24 10.17 -0.52 -3.55
C LYS A 24 9.37 0.77 -3.83
N ARG A 25 8.37 1.05 -2.99
CA ARG A 25 7.66 2.33 -3.01
C ARG A 25 8.56 3.42 -2.45
N LEU A 26 8.35 4.67 -2.88
CA LEU A 26 9.05 5.84 -2.36
C LEU A 26 8.91 5.91 -0.82
N VAL A 27 7.71 5.59 -0.31
CA VAL A 27 7.44 5.43 1.11
C VAL A 27 7.01 3.99 1.39
N GLN A 28 7.75 3.33 2.27
CA GLN A 28 7.45 1.96 2.65
C GLN A 28 6.26 1.92 3.62
N SER A 29 5.16 1.32 3.16
CA SER A 29 3.97 1.07 3.99
C SER A 29 3.56 -0.40 3.93
N PRO A 30 3.09 -0.99 5.03
CA PRO A 30 2.57 -2.34 5.03
C PRO A 30 1.31 -2.45 4.16
N ASN A 31 1.12 -3.60 3.50
CA ASN A 31 -0.14 -3.92 2.78
C ASN A 31 -1.21 -4.51 3.69
N SER A 32 -0.85 -4.86 4.93
CA SER A 32 -1.76 -5.39 5.92
C SER A 32 -2.46 -4.25 6.65
N PHE A 33 -3.77 -4.36 6.78
CA PHE A 33 -4.59 -3.50 7.61
C PHE A 33 -5.14 -4.33 8.77
N PHE A 34 -5.31 -3.71 9.94
CA PHE A 34 -5.92 -4.34 11.08
C PHE A 34 -7.44 -4.38 10.90
N MET A 35 -7.99 -5.56 10.67
CA MET A 35 -9.44 -5.74 10.68
C MET A 35 -9.89 -6.11 12.09
N ASN A 36 -10.63 -5.22 12.75
CA ASN A 36 -11.22 -5.51 14.05
C ASN A 36 -12.37 -6.50 13.86
N SER A 37 -12.08 -7.79 13.97
CA SER A 37 -13.12 -8.82 14.09
C SER A 37 -13.71 -8.71 15.49
N ALA A 38 -14.79 -7.95 15.62
CA ALA A 38 -15.67 -8.07 16.76
C ALA A 38 -16.36 -9.43 16.63
N SER A 39 -15.78 -10.47 17.23
CA SER A 39 -16.44 -11.77 17.36
C SER A 39 -17.66 -11.59 18.27
N ALA A 40 -18.82 -11.39 17.66
CA ALA A 40 -20.09 -11.56 18.33
C ALA A 40 -20.25 -13.04 18.66
N GLY A 41 -19.92 -13.46 19.89
CA GLY A 41 -20.40 -14.74 20.41
C GLY A 41 -19.37 -15.73 20.96
N CYS A 42 -18.36 -15.28 21.68
CA CYS A 42 -17.73 -16.15 22.68
C CYS A 42 -18.03 -15.62 24.09
N CYS A 43 -19.30 -15.72 24.49
CA CYS A 43 -19.63 -15.89 25.90
C CYS A 43 -19.30 -17.34 26.25
N CYS A 44 -18.06 -17.60 26.67
CA CYS A 44 -17.74 -18.85 27.35
C CYS A 44 -18.54 -18.88 28.65
N SER A 45 -19.64 -19.64 28.64
CA SER A 45 -20.15 -20.34 29.82
C SER A 45 -19.49 -21.71 29.90
#